data_AF-A0A3M2LTI8-F1
#
_entry.id   AF-A0A3M2LTI8-F1
#
_cell.length_a   1.000
_cell.length_b   1.000
_cell.length_c   1.000
_cell.angle_alpha   90.00
_cell.angle_beta   90.00
_cell.angle_gamma   90.00
#
_symmetry.space_group_name_H-M   'P 1'
#
loop_
_entity.id
_entity.type
_entity.pdbx_description
1 polymer ?
#
loop_
_entity_poly.entity_id
_entity_poly.type
_entity_poly.pdbx_seq_one_letter_code
_entity_poly.pdbx_strand_id
1 'polypeptide(L)'
;MAIMRSIASFAAVIDGIQKVIPVGHLVEDDDELLVGRAHLFEPVEAHLARRAQPVEATVAAPGDRRTVSRPGRGTSSRGKSKTTGGQS
;
A
#
# COMPACT_ATOMS: atom_id res chain seq x y z
N MET A 1 16.65 -3.31 15.59
CA MET A 1 15.95 -4.45 15.00
C MET A 1 14.73 -3.92 14.30
N ALA A 2 14.88 -3.68 13.01
CA ALA A 2 13.81 -3.28 12.11
C ALA A 2 13.44 -4.49 11.24
N ILE A 3 12.15 -4.72 11.03
CA ILE A 3 11.70 -5.79 10.14
C ILE A 3 11.67 -5.26 8.70
N MET A 4 12.36 -5.97 7.82
CA MET A 4 12.53 -5.63 6.42
C MET A 4 11.68 -6.58 5.57
N ARG A 5 10.94 -6.01 4.63
CA ARG A 5 10.03 -6.72 3.73
C ARG A 5 10.62 -6.74 2.33
N SER A 6 10.68 -7.92 1.71
CA SER A 6 11.08 -8.05 0.31
C SER A 6 10.05 -7.39 -0.63
N ILE A 7 10.51 -6.54 -1.55
CA ILE A 7 9.67 -5.89 -2.57
C ILE A 7 9.64 -6.66 -3.90
N ALA A 8 10.57 -7.59 -4.12
CA ALA A 8 10.72 -8.35 -5.36
C ALA A 8 11.14 -9.80 -5.06
N SER A 9 10.68 -10.76 -5.86
CA SER A 9 11.12 -12.16 -5.70
C SER A 9 12.53 -12.35 -6.27
N PHE A 10 13.39 -13.08 -5.57
CA PHE A 10 14.74 -13.41 -6.03
C PHE A 10 15.19 -14.78 -5.53
N ALA A 11 16.22 -15.35 -6.15
CA ALA A 11 16.86 -16.56 -5.67
C ALA A 11 18.09 -16.21 -4.83
N ALA A 12 18.27 -16.92 -3.72
CA ALA A 12 19.43 -16.81 -2.86
C ALA A 12 19.88 -18.19 -2.38
N VAL A 13 21.15 -18.31 -2.01
CA VAL A 13 21.68 -19.50 -1.35
C VAL A 13 21.68 -19.22 0.13
N ILE A 14 20.96 -20.05 0.90
CA ILE A 14 20.87 -19.97 2.36
C ILE A 14 21.28 -21.34 2.88
N ASP A 15 22.31 -21.38 3.72
CA ASP A 15 22.88 -22.64 4.25
C ASP A 15 23.29 -23.63 3.15
N GLY A 16 23.83 -23.10 2.03
CA GLY A 16 24.22 -23.92 0.87
C GLY A 16 23.05 -24.43 0.02
N ILE A 17 21.81 -24.08 0.35
CA ILE A 17 20.61 -24.50 -0.39
C ILE A 17 20.08 -23.30 -1.20
N GLN A 18 19.89 -23.51 -2.50
CA GLN A 18 19.24 -22.50 -3.35
C GLN A 18 17.75 -22.42 -3.02
N LYS A 19 17.29 -21.26 -2.56
CA LYS A 19 15.91 -20.96 -2.19
C LYS A 19 15.39 -19.77 -2.98
N VAL A 20 14.10 -19.78 -3.28
CA VAL A 20 13.39 -18.64 -3.86
C VAL A 20 12.75 -17.86 -2.73
N ILE A 21 13.09 -16.57 -2.64
CA ILE A 21 12.52 -15.63 -1.69
C ILE A 21 11.35 -14.92 -2.37
N PRO A 22 10.12 -15.09 -1.87
CA PRO A 22 8.95 -14.44 -2.46
C PRO A 22 8.86 -12.96 -2.09
N VAL A 23 8.07 -12.21 -2.87
CA VAL A 23 7.67 -10.84 -2.51
C VAL A 23 6.94 -10.87 -1.17
N GLY A 24 7.27 -9.93 -0.28
CA GLY A 24 6.66 -9.82 1.04
C GLY A 24 7.31 -10.69 2.11
N HIS A 25 8.34 -11.48 1.77
CA HIS A 25 9.12 -12.19 2.78
C HIS A 25 9.72 -11.22 3.80
N LEU A 26 9.72 -11.61 5.07
CA LEU A 26 10.15 -10.77 6.19
C LEU A 26 11.46 -11.30 6.76
N VAL A 27 12.39 -10.38 7.00
CA VAL A 27 13.72 -10.65 7.56
C VAL A 27 14.09 -9.53 8.54
N GLU A 28 15.07 -9.80 9.40
CA GLU A 28 15.65 -8.77 10.28
C GLU A 28 16.65 -7.88 9.51
N ASP A 29 16.99 -6.72 10.05
CA ASP A 29 17.87 -5.74 9.39
C ASP A 29 19.35 -6.17 9.32
N ASP A 30 19.71 -7.21 10.04
CA ASP A 30 21.03 -7.86 10.10
C ASP A 30 21.11 -9.20 9.36
N ASP A 31 20.03 -9.61 8.66
CA ASP A 31 20.00 -10.86 7.89
C ASP A 31 20.95 -10.80 6.67
N GLU A 32 21.68 -11.90 6.42
CA GLU A 32 22.60 -12.03 5.27
C GLU A 32 21.90 -11.81 3.92
N LEU A 33 20.59 -12.05 3.86
CA LEU A 33 19.79 -11.79 2.68
C LEU A 33 19.75 -10.32 2.27
N LEU A 34 20.01 -9.38 3.19
CA LEU A 34 20.12 -7.95 2.86
C LEU A 34 21.46 -7.59 2.24
N VAL A 35 22.53 -8.35 2.53
CA VAL A 35 23.88 -8.02 2.08
C VAL A 35 23.94 -8.05 0.55
N GLY A 36 24.28 -6.91 -0.05
CA GLY A 36 24.28 -6.70 -1.51
C GLY A 36 22.90 -6.63 -2.17
N ARG A 37 21.82 -6.77 -1.40
CA ARG A 37 20.43 -6.83 -1.91
C ARG A 37 19.48 -5.89 -1.17
N ALA A 38 19.97 -4.96 -0.36
CA ALA A 38 19.16 -4.01 0.40
C ALA A 38 18.13 -3.24 -0.46
N HIS A 39 18.42 -3.01 -1.74
CA HIS A 39 17.50 -2.38 -2.71
C HIS A 39 16.25 -3.23 -3.04
N LEU A 40 16.25 -4.52 -2.71
CA LEU A 40 15.12 -5.43 -2.84
C LEU A 40 14.27 -5.51 -1.56
N PHE A 41 14.55 -4.67 -0.56
CA PHE A 41 13.84 -4.63 0.69
C PHE A 41 13.36 -3.22 1.03
N GLU A 42 12.31 -3.16 1.84
CA GLU A 42 11.81 -1.94 2.45
C GLU A 42 11.46 -2.19 3.91
N PRO A 43 11.55 -1.18 4.80
CA PRO A 43 11.03 -1.33 6.16
C PRO A 43 9.54 -1.68 6.13
N VAL A 44 9.13 -2.68 6.92
CA VAL A 44 7.72 -3.10 6.99
C VAL A 44 6.82 -1.95 7.42
N GLU A 45 7.31 -1.08 8.30
CA GLU A 45 6.60 0.10 8.77
C GLU A 45 6.32 1.10 7.64
N ALA A 46 7.25 1.27 6.70
CA ALA A 46 7.04 2.11 5.53
C ALA A 46 5.94 1.53 4.61
N HIS A 47 5.87 0.20 4.51
CA HIS A 47 4.79 -0.47 3.79
C HIS A 47 3.43 -0.26 4.49
N LEU A 48 3.37 -0.46 5.80
CA LEU A 48 2.16 -0.30 6.59
C LEU A 48 1.66 1.13 6.59
N ALA A 49 2.55 2.12 6.71
CA ALA A 49 2.19 3.54 6.65
C ALA A 49 1.53 3.91 5.31
N ARG A 50 2.01 3.36 4.19
CA ARG A 50 1.37 3.56 2.87
C ARG A 50 0.09 2.76 2.68
N ARG A 51 -0.02 1.60 3.34
CA ARG A 51 -1.18 0.71 3.25
C ARG A 51 -2.26 1.01 4.28
N ALA A 52 -2.01 1.90 5.24
CA ALA A 52 -3.01 2.36 6.19
C ALA A 52 -4.22 2.91 5.41
N GLN A 53 -5.21 2.04 5.22
CA GLN A 53 -6.49 2.38 4.63
C GLN A 53 -7.13 3.45 5.52
N PRO A 54 -7.90 4.39 4.97
CA PRO A 54 -8.73 5.26 5.78
C PRO A 54 -9.61 4.37 6.65
N VAL A 55 -9.38 4.41 7.96
CA VAL A 55 -10.19 3.70 8.96
C VAL A 55 -11.63 4.17 8.76
N GLU A 56 -12.54 3.25 8.42
CA GLU A 56 -13.96 3.58 8.35
C GLU A 56 -14.40 4.08 9.73
N ALA A 57 -14.72 5.37 9.83
CA ALA A 57 -15.38 5.90 11.02
C ALA A 57 -16.77 5.27 11.11
N THR A 58 -16.90 4.23 11.92
CA THR A 58 -18.19 3.62 12.25
C THR A 58 -18.94 4.52 13.22
N VAL A 59 -19.44 5.65 12.72
CA VAL A 59 -20.49 6.44 13.34
C VAL A 59 -21.49 6.77 12.23
N ALA A 60 -22.18 5.74 11.75
CA ALA A 60 -23.35 5.92 10.90
C ALA A 60 -24.57 5.53 11.73
N ALA A 61 -25.42 6.51 12.04
CA ALA A 61 -26.71 6.22 12.64
C ALA A 61 -27.59 5.47 11.60
N PRO A 62 -28.55 4.65 12.05
CA PRO A 62 -29.48 3.97 11.14
C PRO A 62 -30.22 4.99 10.26
N GLY A 63 -29.96 4.98 8.95
CA GLY A 63 -30.60 5.88 7.98
C GLY A 63 -29.63 6.74 7.15
N ASP A 64 -28.35 6.83 7.54
CA ASP A 64 -27.37 7.60 6.79
C ASP A 64 -26.90 6.90 5.52
N ARG A 65 -26.92 7.64 4.39
CA ARG A 65 -26.39 7.17 3.11
C ARG A 65 -24.86 7.08 3.19
N ARG A 66 -24.35 5.85 3.09
CA ARG A 66 -22.92 5.54 2.96
C ARG A 66 -22.36 6.24 1.73
N THR A 67 -21.44 7.19 1.91
CA THR A 67 -20.69 7.80 0.81
C THR A 67 -19.23 7.38 0.90
N VAL A 68 -18.78 6.59 -0.08
CA VAL A 68 -17.37 6.21 -0.22
C VAL A 68 -16.67 7.27 -1.06
N SER A 69 -15.82 8.07 -0.44
CA SER A 69 -14.92 8.97 -1.16
C SER A 69 -13.71 8.18 -1.65
N ARG A 70 -13.68 7.86 -2.95
CA ARG A 70 -12.48 7.30 -3.59
C ARG A 70 -11.37 8.35 -3.59
N PRO A 71 -10.13 8.05 -3.18
CA PRO A 71 -9.04 9.00 -3.29
C PRO A 71 -8.85 9.39 -4.76
N GLY A 72 -9.03 10.68 -5.04
CA GLY A 72 -8.99 11.24 -6.39
C GLY A 72 -7.61 11.06 -7.00
N ARG A 73 -7.55 10.33 -8.12
CA ARG A 73 -6.40 10.40 -9.03
C ARG A 73 -6.47 11.75 -9.72
N GLY A 74 -5.42 12.56 -9.55
CA GLY A 74 -5.37 13.93 -10.06
C GLY A 74 -5.74 14.08 -11.54
N THR A 75 -6.54 15.12 -11.78
CA THR A 75 -6.61 15.97 -12.98
C THR A 75 -6.91 15.34 -14.35
N SER A 76 -8.16 15.51 -14.80
CA SER A 76 -8.36 16.15 -16.10
C SER A 76 -9.49 17.18 -15.97
N SER A 77 -9.11 18.45 -16.01
CA SER A 77 -10.01 19.58 -16.21
C SER A 77 -10.44 19.61 -17.68
N ARG A 78 -11.71 19.31 -17.98
CA ARG A 78 -12.44 19.93 -19.10
C ARG A 78 -13.91 19.50 -19.10
N GLY A 79 -14.82 20.48 -19.07
CA GLY A 79 -16.23 20.24 -19.39
C GLY A 79 -17.23 21.09 -18.62
N LYS A 80 -17.14 22.40 -18.79
CA LYS A 80 -18.11 23.40 -18.32
C LYS A 80 -19.36 23.36 -19.21
N SER A 81 -20.56 23.24 -18.63
CA SER A 81 -21.79 23.96 -19.04
C SER A 81 -23.00 23.42 -18.25
N LYS A 82 -23.60 24.24 -17.36
CA LYS A 82 -24.88 24.98 -17.55
C LYS A 82 -26.11 24.05 -17.60
N THR A 83 -27.27 24.31 -17.02
CA THR A 83 -27.82 25.41 -16.21
C THR A 83 -29.18 24.89 -15.71
N THR A 84 -29.47 25.19 -14.45
CA THR A 84 -30.76 25.37 -13.77
C THR A 84 -32.05 25.29 -14.60
N GLY A 85 -33.01 24.51 -14.07
CA GLY A 85 -34.46 24.64 -14.27
C GLY A 85 -35.13 23.60 -13.36
N GLY A 86 -35.99 23.91 -12.41
CA GLY A 86 -36.85 25.07 -12.22
C GLY A 86 -38.18 24.49 -11.77
N GLN A 87 -38.50 24.64 -10.49
CA GLN A 87 -39.79 24.29 -9.89
C GLN A 87 -40.92 25.07 -10.57
N SER A 88 -42.03 24.40 -10.87
CA SER A 88 -43.41 24.80 -10.53
C SER A 88 -44.36 23.66 -10.89
#